data_AF-A0A972TZR7-F1
#
_entry.id   AF-A0A972TZR7-F1
#
_cell.length_a   1.000
_cell.length_b   1.000
_cell.length_c   1.000
_cell.angle_alpha   90.00
_cell.angle_beta   90.00
_cell.angle_gamma   90.00
#
_symmetry.space_group_name_H-M   'P 1'
#
loop_
_entity.id
_entity.type
_entity.pdbx_description
1 polymer ?
#
loop_
_entity_poly.entity_id
_entity_poly.type
_entity_poly.pdbx_seq_one_letter_code
_entity_poly.pdbx_strand_id
1 'polypeptide(L)'
;PELLIEIPPYRLPVWKMVAHKLWQRSLGFLKEALPVILSAVLVINILFVLGVFDYIANFTAPVVTGILGLPKEAVTAIVVGFLRKDAALGMLALLPLTVKQLVVGSVVLTMFFPCIAAFVVLYRELGLVDLAKSMLIMIIAALTVGGILNIVL
;
A
#
# COMPACT_ATOMS: atom_id res chain seq x y z
N PRO A 1 7.05 22.73 42.86
CA PRO A 1 7.90 21.56 43.11
C PRO A 1 8.40 20.96 41.80
N GLU A 2 9.58 21.41 41.40
CA GLU A 2 10.35 20.87 40.28
C GLU A 2 10.75 19.42 40.55
N LEU A 3 10.11 18.51 39.81
CA LEU A 3 10.43 17.09 39.83
C LEU A 3 11.72 16.90 39.01
N LEU A 4 12.87 17.09 39.68
CA LEU A 4 14.17 16.69 39.16
C LEU A 4 14.17 15.18 39.00
N ILE A 5 13.77 14.72 37.81
CA ILE A 5 13.85 13.32 37.44
C ILE A 5 15.30 13.04 37.09
N GLU A 6 16.04 12.48 38.03
CA GLU A 6 17.41 12.04 37.79
C GLU A 6 17.37 10.94 36.73
N ILE A 7 17.81 11.29 35.51
CA ILE A 7 17.98 10.33 34.43
C ILE A 7 19.18 9.45 34.80
N PRO A 8 18.99 8.13 34.95
CA PRO A 8 20.07 7.23 35.31
C PRO A 8 21.14 7.23 34.22
N PRO A 9 22.42 6.98 34.58
CA PRO A 9 23.52 6.97 33.63
C PRO A 9 23.27 5.95 32.51
N TYR A 10 23.34 6.42 31.26
CA TYR A 10 23.11 5.62 30.06
C TYR A 10 24.22 4.56 29.91
N ARG A 11 23.97 3.34 30.41
CA ARG A 11 24.88 2.20 30.22
C ARG A 11 24.73 1.66 28.80
N LEU A 12 25.88 1.45 28.14
CA LEU A 12 25.92 0.77 26.85
C LEU A 12 25.31 -0.64 26.99
N PRO A 13 24.35 -1.01 26.13
CA PRO A 13 23.66 -2.28 26.27
C PRO A 13 24.57 -3.44 25.84
N VAL A 14 24.41 -4.58 26.52
CA VAL A 14 25.17 -5.79 26.20
C VAL A 14 24.65 -6.38 24.89
N TRP A 15 25.49 -6.42 23.85
CA TRP A 15 25.12 -6.86 22.50
C TRP A 15 24.41 -8.22 22.46
N LYS A 16 24.84 -9.19 23.29
CA LYS A 16 24.18 -10.50 23.42
C LYS A 16 22.71 -10.39 23.86
N MET A 17 22.41 -9.52 24.82
CA MET A 17 21.03 -9.35 25.32
C MET A 17 20.16 -8.60 24.30
N VAL A 18 20.72 -7.59 23.64
CA VAL A 18 20.01 -6.86 22.58
C VAL A 18 19.67 -7.79 21.42
N ALA A 19 20.63 -8.60 20.97
CA ALA A 19 20.42 -9.59 19.91
C ALA A 19 19.35 -10.62 20.30
N HIS A 20 19.39 -11.16 21.52
CA HIS A 20 18.40 -12.13 21.97
C HIS A 20 16.99 -11.53 22.06
N LYS A 21 16.88 -10.29 22.57
CA LYS A 21 15.59 -9.58 22.68
C LYS A 21 15.02 -9.20 21.31
N LEU A 22 15.88 -8.78 20.37
CA LEU A 22 15.51 -8.57 18.97
C LEU A 22 15.03 -9.87 18.32
N TRP A 23 15.75 -10.96 18.54
CA TRP A 23 15.41 -12.27 17.98
C TRP A 23 14.04 -12.75 18.45
N GLN A 24 13.78 -12.67 19.76
CA GLN A 24 12.48 -13.05 20.33
C GLN A 24 11.34 -12.18 19.82
N ARG A 25 11.53 -10.85 19.72
CA ARG A 25 10.52 -9.95 19.15
C ARG A 25 10.26 -10.21 17.67
N SER A 26 11.32 -10.41 16.89
CA SER A 26 11.22 -10.73 15.46
C SER A 26 10.47 -12.03 15.22
N LEU A 27 10.82 -13.10 15.96
CA LEU A 27 10.11 -14.38 15.86
C LEU A 27 8.65 -14.30 16.32
N GLY A 28 8.37 -13.51 17.35
CA GLY A 28 6.99 -13.25 17.79
C GLY A 28 6.18 -12.56 16.69
N PHE A 29 6.73 -11.49 16.10
CA PHE A 29 6.11 -10.81 14.97
C PHE A 29 5.90 -11.73 13.78
N LEU A 30 6.91 -12.54 13.42
CA LEU A 30 6.83 -13.43 12.27
C LEU A 30 5.77 -14.53 12.46
N LYS A 31 5.68 -15.11 13.66
CA LYS A 31 4.64 -16.10 14.01
C LYS A 31 3.23 -15.54 13.89
N GLU A 32 3.05 -14.26 14.18
CA GLU A 32 1.73 -13.62 14.16
C GLU A 32 1.38 -13.02 12.79
N ALA A 33 2.37 -12.45 12.08
CA ALA A 33 2.19 -11.85 10.77
C ALA A 33 2.03 -12.90 9.66
N LEU A 34 2.80 -14.00 9.69
CA LEU A 34 2.73 -15.06 8.68
C LEU A 34 1.31 -15.61 8.43
N PRO A 35 0.54 -16.06 9.44
CA PRO A 35 -0.79 -16.62 9.21
C PRO A 35 -1.77 -15.58 8.66
N VAL A 36 -1.63 -14.33 9.07
CA VAL A 36 -2.44 -13.22 8.59
C VAL A 36 -2.14 -12.91 7.12
N ILE A 37 -0.87 -12.86 6.74
CA ILE A 37 -0.47 -12.60 5.35
C ILE A 37 -0.88 -13.76 4.43
N LEU A 38 -0.65 -15.02 4.85
CA LEU A 38 -1.03 -16.20 4.07
C LEU A 38 -2.54 -16.28 3.84
N SER A 39 -3.34 -16.04 4.88
CA SER A 39 -4.80 -16.04 4.76
C SER A 39 -5.30 -14.93 3.84
N ALA A 40 -4.74 -13.71 3.96
CA ALA A 40 -5.09 -12.60 3.09
C ALA A 40 -4.74 -12.91 1.61
N VAL A 41 -3.52 -13.35 1.32
CA VAL A 41 -3.10 -13.71 -0.04
C VAL A 41 -4.03 -14.77 -0.65
N LEU A 42 -4.44 -15.78 0.13
CA LEU A 42 -5.36 -16.81 -0.32
C LEU A 42 -6.74 -16.24 -0.69
N VAL A 43 -7.31 -15.36 0.15
CA VAL A 43 -8.60 -14.71 -0.12
C VAL A 43 -8.54 -13.83 -1.38
N ILE A 44 -7.50 -13.00 -1.53
CA ILE A 44 -7.41 -12.16 -2.73
C ILE A 44 -7.15 -13.01 -3.98
N ASN A 45 -6.36 -14.08 -3.90
CA ASN A 45 -6.14 -14.95 -5.06
C ASN A 45 -7.45 -15.56 -5.57
N ILE A 46 -8.33 -15.99 -4.65
CA ILE A 46 -9.68 -16.45 -4.99
C ILE A 46 -10.48 -15.33 -5.68
N LEU A 47 -10.44 -14.11 -5.12
CA LEU A 47 -11.13 -12.94 -5.68
C LEU A 47 -10.60 -12.54 -7.07
N PHE A 48 -9.31 -12.78 -7.32
CA PHE A 48 -8.66 -12.58 -8.61
C PHE A 48 -9.11 -13.59 -9.66
N VAL A 49 -9.18 -14.88 -9.29
CA VAL A 49 -9.70 -15.93 -10.18
C VAL A 49 -11.20 -15.72 -10.49
N LEU A 50 -11.96 -15.13 -9.55
CA LEU A 50 -13.37 -14.76 -9.75
C LEU A 50 -13.57 -13.57 -10.72
N GLY A 51 -12.51 -12.88 -11.16
CA GLY A 51 -12.61 -11.78 -12.12
C GLY A 51 -13.21 -10.49 -11.54
N VAL A 52 -13.37 -10.39 -10.22
CA VAL A 52 -13.92 -9.20 -9.54
C VAL A 52 -13.10 -7.94 -9.86
N PHE A 53 -11.79 -8.12 -10.00
CA PHE A 53 -10.86 -7.05 -10.34
C PHE A 53 -11.05 -6.49 -11.75
N ASP A 54 -11.42 -7.31 -12.73
CA ASP A 54 -11.74 -6.84 -14.08
C ASP A 54 -13.05 -6.06 -14.12
N TYR A 55 -14.03 -6.45 -13.31
CA TYR A 55 -15.27 -5.68 -13.12
C TYR A 55 -15.00 -4.32 -12.48
N ILE A 56 -14.19 -4.27 -11.43
CA ILE A 56 -13.77 -3.01 -10.77
C ILE A 56 -12.96 -2.15 -11.74
N ALA A 57 -12.08 -2.75 -12.54
CA ALA A 57 -11.28 -2.05 -13.54
C ALA A 57 -12.19 -1.39 -14.59
N ASN A 58 -13.19 -2.09 -15.12
CA ASN A 58 -14.14 -1.52 -16.07
C ASN A 58 -15.01 -0.40 -15.46
N PHE A 59 -15.36 -0.51 -14.18
CA PHE A 59 -16.11 0.53 -13.47
C PHE A 59 -15.25 1.78 -13.18
N THR A 60 -13.96 1.57 -12.90
CA THR A 60 -13.01 2.65 -12.56
C THR A 60 -12.34 3.24 -13.80
N ALA A 61 -12.46 2.57 -14.96
CA ALA A 61 -11.95 3.01 -16.25
C ALA A 61 -12.28 4.47 -16.58
N PRO A 62 -13.54 4.96 -16.50
CA PRO A 62 -13.84 6.36 -16.84
C PRO A 62 -13.13 7.38 -15.95
N VAL A 63 -12.87 7.04 -14.68
CA VAL A 63 -12.15 7.92 -13.74
C VAL A 63 -10.66 7.94 -14.08
N VAL A 64 -10.07 6.78 -14.38
CA VAL A 64 -8.64 6.67 -14.68
C VAL A 64 -8.30 7.19 -16.07
N THR A 65 -9.10 6.88 -17.09
CA THR A 65 -8.91 7.41 -18.44
C THR A 65 -9.26 8.89 -18.53
N GLY A 66 -10.24 9.36 -17.74
CA GLY A 66 -10.69 10.75 -17.75
C GLY A 66 -9.79 11.69 -16.93
N ILE A 67 -9.55 11.38 -15.66
CA ILE A 67 -8.81 12.26 -14.74
C ILE A 67 -7.29 12.06 -14.89
N LEU A 68 -6.84 10.80 -15.00
CA LEU A 68 -5.41 10.48 -15.02
C LEU A 68 -4.85 10.34 -16.45
N GLY A 69 -5.69 10.26 -17.47
CA GLY A 69 -5.26 10.16 -18.88
C GLY A 69 -4.55 8.85 -19.23
N LEU A 70 -4.66 7.81 -18.38
CA LEU A 70 -4.02 6.51 -18.61
C LEU A 70 -4.90 5.59 -19.49
N PRO A 71 -4.27 4.73 -20.31
CA PRO A 71 -4.98 3.78 -21.16
C PRO A 71 -5.66 2.68 -20.30
N LYS A 72 -6.67 2.00 -20.85
CA LYS A 72 -7.50 1.03 -20.09
C LYS A 72 -6.67 -0.12 -19.52
N GLU A 73 -5.58 -0.47 -20.17
CA GLU A 73 -4.65 -1.52 -19.79
C GLU A 73 -3.84 -1.14 -18.53
N ALA A 74 -3.69 0.15 -18.21
CA ALA A 74 -3.04 0.58 -16.97
C ALA A 74 -3.94 0.40 -15.74
N VAL A 75 -5.26 0.30 -15.93
CA VAL A 75 -6.21 0.08 -14.83
C VAL A 75 -6.02 -1.31 -14.24
N THR A 76 -5.77 -2.32 -15.07
CA THR A 76 -5.48 -3.68 -14.59
C THR A 76 -4.17 -3.71 -13.81
N ALA A 77 -3.14 -2.98 -14.24
CA ALA A 77 -1.90 -2.83 -13.49
C ALA A 77 -2.12 -2.16 -12.11
N ILE A 78 -2.94 -1.10 -12.05
CA ILE A 78 -3.30 -0.44 -10.77
C ILE A 78 -4.01 -1.42 -9.83
N VAL A 79 -4.90 -2.23 -10.37
CA VAL A 79 -5.65 -3.22 -9.59
C VAL A 79 -4.74 -4.38 -9.14
N VAL A 80 -3.81 -4.85 -9.97
CA VAL A 80 -2.75 -5.81 -9.57
C VAL A 80 -1.84 -5.19 -8.50
N GLY A 81 -1.73 -3.86 -8.45
CA GLY A 81 -1.07 -3.13 -7.37
C GLY A 81 -1.60 -3.49 -5.98
N PHE A 82 -2.88 -3.90 -5.88
CA PHE A 82 -3.53 -4.37 -4.65
C PHE A 82 -2.88 -5.60 -4.07
N LEU A 83 -2.48 -6.51 -4.94
CA LEU A 83 -1.75 -7.70 -4.59
C LEU A 83 -0.29 -7.39 -4.25
N ARG A 84 0.37 -6.65 -5.15
CA ARG A 84 1.80 -6.37 -5.03
C ARG A 84 2.16 -5.13 -5.84
N LYS A 85 2.46 -4.04 -5.13
CA LYS A 85 2.86 -2.76 -5.71
C LYS A 85 4.06 -2.86 -6.67
N ASP A 86 5.06 -3.66 -6.34
CA ASP A 86 6.23 -3.88 -7.19
C ASP A 86 5.88 -4.59 -8.51
N ALA A 87 4.88 -5.47 -8.49
CA ALA A 87 4.42 -6.17 -9.69
C ALA A 87 3.63 -5.23 -10.61
N ALA A 88 2.86 -4.31 -10.05
CA ALA A 88 2.15 -3.28 -10.82
C ALA A 88 3.10 -2.33 -11.55
N LEU A 89 4.17 -1.90 -10.88
CA LEU A 89 5.22 -1.09 -11.52
C LEU A 89 5.90 -1.86 -12.66
N GLY A 90 6.16 -3.16 -12.46
CA GLY A 90 6.65 -4.03 -13.52
C GLY A 90 5.69 -4.09 -14.72
N MET A 91 4.39 -4.27 -14.48
CA MET A 91 3.38 -4.29 -15.54
C MET A 91 3.28 -2.95 -16.28
N LEU A 92 3.30 -1.81 -15.57
CA LEU A 92 3.29 -0.49 -16.20
C LEU A 92 4.53 -0.24 -17.07
N ALA A 93 5.70 -0.75 -16.67
CA ALA A 93 6.92 -0.62 -17.46
C ALA A 93 6.88 -1.44 -18.78
N LEU A 94 6.05 -2.49 -18.85
CA LEU A 94 5.90 -3.33 -20.04
C LEU A 94 4.85 -2.79 -21.03
N LEU A 95 4.00 -1.85 -20.63
CA LEU A 95 2.99 -1.25 -21.50
C LEU A 95 3.62 -0.14 -22.37
N PRO A 96 3.16 0.05 -23.62
CA PRO A 96 3.62 1.13 -24.51
C PRO A 96 3.04 2.50 -24.09
N LEU A 97 3.34 2.93 -22.86
CA LEU A 97 2.91 4.22 -22.32
C LEU A 97 3.85 5.34 -22.74
N THR A 98 3.30 6.54 -22.90
CA THR A 98 4.13 7.74 -23.03
C THR A 98 4.83 8.05 -21.71
N VAL A 99 5.98 8.74 -21.77
CA VAL A 99 6.76 9.13 -20.58
C VAL A 99 5.89 9.89 -19.56
N LYS A 100 4.95 10.71 -20.05
CA LYS A 100 4.00 11.44 -19.22
C LYS A 100 3.10 10.50 -18.41
N GLN A 101 2.46 9.53 -19.06
CA GLN A 101 1.55 8.58 -18.43
C GLN A 101 2.28 7.65 -17.45
N LEU A 102 3.53 7.30 -17.74
CA LEU A 102 4.35 6.49 -16.83
C LEU A 102 4.64 7.24 -15.52
N VAL A 103 4.97 8.54 -15.61
CA VAL A 103 5.22 9.39 -14.43
C VAL A 103 3.93 9.56 -13.62
N VAL A 104 2.81 9.91 -14.25
CA VAL A 104 1.51 10.02 -13.58
C VAL A 104 1.13 8.71 -12.90
N GLY A 105 1.23 7.58 -13.61
CA GLY A 105 0.90 6.25 -13.09
C GLY A 105 1.76 5.84 -11.89
N SER A 106 3.07 6.07 -11.95
CA SER A 106 4.00 5.76 -10.85
C SER A 106 3.75 6.61 -9.60
N VAL A 107 3.49 7.91 -9.77
CA VAL A 107 3.18 8.82 -8.65
C VAL A 107 1.87 8.42 -7.98
N VAL A 108 0.82 8.17 -8.77
CA VAL A 108 -0.49 7.76 -8.25
C VAL A 108 -0.41 6.42 -7.54
N LEU A 109 0.28 5.42 -8.12
CA LEU A 109 0.55 4.14 -7.45
C LEU A 109 1.35 4.31 -6.16
N THR A 110 2.23 5.30 -6.10
CA THR A 110 3.02 5.54 -4.91
C THR A 110 2.18 6.10 -3.76
N MET A 111 1.25 6.99 -4.10
CA MET A 111 0.48 7.80 -3.15
C MET A 111 -0.83 7.14 -2.69
N PHE A 112 -1.48 6.36 -3.56
CA PHE A 112 -2.78 5.75 -3.29
C PHE A 112 -2.71 4.48 -2.44
N PHE A 113 -1.57 3.80 -2.40
CA PHE A 113 -1.58 2.35 -2.32
C PHE A 113 -1.08 1.74 -0.99
N PRO A 114 -1.98 1.41 -0.03
CA PRO A 114 -1.69 0.44 1.03
C PRO A 114 -1.85 -0.97 0.47
N CYS A 115 -0.79 -1.78 0.42
CA CYS A 115 -0.91 -3.18 0.01
C CYS A 115 -1.85 -3.96 0.96
N ILE A 116 -2.32 -5.14 0.55
CA ILE A 116 -3.17 -6.02 1.40
C ILE A 116 -2.59 -6.22 2.80
N ALA A 117 -1.28 -6.43 2.91
CA ALA A 117 -0.63 -6.59 4.20
C ALA A 117 -0.80 -5.34 5.08
N ALA A 118 -0.57 -4.16 4.52
CA ALA A 118 -0.80 -2.89 5.21
C ALA A 118 -2.29 -2.69 5.54
N PHE A 119 -3.19 -3.07 4.63
CA PHE A 119 -4.63 -2.95 4.81
C PHE A 119 -5.16 -3.82 5.95
N VAL A 120 -4.69 -5.06 6.06
CA VAL A 120 -5.09 -5.98 7.14
C VAL A 120 -4.56 -5.51 8.50
N VAL A 121 -3.34 -4.96 8.54
CA VAL A 121 -2.80 -4.35 9.76
C VAL A 121 -3.61 -3.10 10.14
N LEU A 122 -3.89 -2.21 9.18
CA LEU A 122 -4.74 -1.02 9.39
C LEU A 122 -6.12 -1.41 9.91
N TYR A 123 -6.72 -2.45 9.33
CA TYR A 123 -8.03 -2.94 9.73
C TYR A 123 -8.03 -3.43 11.18
N ARG A 124 -6.97 -4.15 11.58
CA ARG A 124 -6.81 -4.64 12.96
C ARG A 124 -6.54 -3.53 13.96
N GLU A 125 -5.79 -2.50 13.60
CA GLU A 125 -5.41 -1.43 14.54
C GLU A 125 -6.44 -0.30 14.64
N LEU A 126 -7.00 0.15 13.51
CA LEU A 126 -7.88 1.33 13.45
C LEU A 126 -9.37 0.95 13.40
N GLY A 127 -9.70 -0.30 13.06
CA GLY A 127 -11.08 -0.73 12.82
C GLY A 127 -11.69 -0.22 11.50
N LEU A 128 -12.90 -0.69 11.19
CA LEU A 128 -13.58 -0.45 9.89
C LEU A 128 -13.75 1.04 9.53
N VAL A 129 -14.16 1.84 10.52
CA VAL A 129 -14.56 3.24 10.28
C VAL A 129 -13.35 4.10 9.94
N ASP A 130 -12.27 3.98 10.71
CA ASP A 130 -11.09 4.81 10.53
C ASP A 130 -10.19 4.30 9.38
N LEU A 131 -10.24 2.99 9.06
CA LEU A 131 -9.71 2.47 7.80
C LEU A 131 -10.43 3.11 6.60
N ALA A 132 -11.76 3.17 6.60
CA ALA A 132 -12.52 3.75 5.50
C ALA A 132 -12.22 5.24 5.31
N LYS A 133 -12.09 6.01 6.42
CA LYS A 133 -11.64 7.41 6.37
C LYS A 133 -10.24 7.55 5.79
N SER A 134 -9.30 6.71 6.23
CA SER A 134 -7.91 6.76 5.77
C SER A 134 -7.81 6.44 4.29
N MET A 135 -8.52 5.40 3.84
CA MET A 135 -8.66 5.07 2.42
C MET A 135 -9.19 6.25 1.63
N LEU A 136 -10.32 6.84 2.06
CA LEU A 136 -10.93 7.99 1.38
C LEU A 136 -9.93 9.15 1.20
N ILE A 137 -9.19 9.50 2.26
CA ILE A 137 -8.19 10.57 2.23
C ILE A 137 -7.08 10.25 1.21
N MET A 138 -6.59 9.01 1.17
CA MET A 138 -5.58 8.57 0.20
C MET A 138 -6.11 8.61 -1.24
N ILE A 139 -7.36 8.19 -1.46
CA ILE A 139 -8.02 8.26 -2.79
C ILE A 139 -8.08 9.70 -3.27
N ILE A 140 -8.58 10.61 -2.43
CA ILE A 140 -8.73 12.02 -2.77
C ILE A 140 -7.37 12.66 -3.03
N ALA A 141 -6.37 12.40 -2.18
CA ALA A 141 -5.04 12.95 -2.34
C ALA A 141 -4.35 12.44 -3.64
N ALA A 142 -4.47 11.15 -3.94
CA ALA A 142 -3.86 10.58 -5.14
C ALA A 142 -4.56 11.05 -6.42
N LEU A 143 -5.89 11.17 -6.43
CA LEU A 143 -6.63 11.67 -7.59
C LEU A 143 -6.38 13.17 -7.83
N THR A 144 -6.29 13.98 -6.77
CA THR A 144 -5.98 15.41 -6.91
C THR A 144 -4.57 15.61 -7.45
N VAL A 145 -3.56 14.96 -6.88
CA VAL A 145 -2.19 15.06 -7.35
C VAL A 145 -2.03 14.48 -8.76
N GLY A 146 -2.58 13.29 -9.01
CA GLY A 146 -2.55 12.65 -10.34
C GLY A 146 -3.24 13.47 -11.43
N GLY A 147 -4.40 14.07 -11.11
CA GLY A 147 -5.12 14.96 -12.02
C GLY A 147 -4.36 16.25 -12.31
N ILE A 148 -3.74 16.87 -11.29
CA ILE A 148 -2.88 18.05 -11.48
C ILE A 148 -1.69 17.70 -12.38
N LEU A 149 -1.01 16.58 -12.13
CA LEU A 149 0.10 16.14 -12.97
C LEU A 149 -0.33 15.90 -14.42
N ASN A 150 -1.50 15.30 -14.66
CA ASN A 150 -2.01 15.08 -16.01
C ASN A 150 -2.33 16.40 -16.76
N ILE A 151 -2.73 17.46 -16.04
CA ILE A 151 -2.98 18.79 -16.64
C ILE A 151 -1.68 19.54 -16.93
N VAL A 152 -0.69 19.42 -16.05
CA VAL A 152 0.58 20.15 -16.15
C VAL A 152 1.52 19.55 -17.20
N LEU A 153 1.51 18.22 -17.37
CA LEU A 153 2.51 17.50 -18.13
C LEU A 153 2.12 17.30 -19.60
#